data_AF-A0A832MJX3-F1
#
_entry.id   AF-A0A832MJX3-F1
#
_cell.length_a   1.000
_cell.length_b   1.000
_cell.length_c   1.000
_cell.angle_alpha   90.00
_cell.angle_beta   90.00
_cell.angle_gamma   90.00
#
_symmetry.space_group_name_H-M   'P 1'
#
loop_
_entity.id
_entity.type
_entity.pdbx_description
1 polymer ?
#
loop_
_entity_poly.entity_id
_entity_poly.type
_entity_poly.pdbx_seq_one_letter_code
_entity_poly.pdbx_strand_id
1 'polypeptide(L)'
;MNPRHYVDLKDASRDLQPTYYFMVNCLLYSRMETGLVSNQEFYDEDVNVYLAHLLHSFINPEYVEQSRRFLSKYDTDVFRRLSNSTDARLKYQIYKTNADFLLVSIGIFDQAGLGGAARARIQPSEEAYIGRGKTYYHFAYTYSQQMHRRNAGVSEVLEKLSVGFEKYLKILAHMRGEYLDLVQRLSQGEIYHLERTVNEHQQQELLRVKQDELLELYSDWKKEPTPEKEEHLERVVSEIREINPEFRFELPRN
;
A
#
# COMPACT_ATOMS: atom_id res chain seq x y z
N MET A 1 20.51 -2.53 -33.20
CA MET A 1 20.36 -3.16 -31.87
C MET A 1 19.31 -2.37 -31.11
N ASN A 2 18.19 -3.01 -30.74
CA ASN A 2 17.00 -2.34 -30.22
C ASN A 2 16.85 -2.69 -28.73
N PRO A 3 16.78 -1.71 -27.81
CA PRO A 3 16.64 -2.00 -26.38
C PRO A 3 15.22 -2.49 -26.06
N ARG A 4 15.16 -3.49 -25.19
CA ARG A 4 13.96 -4.24 -24.80
C ARG A 4 12.97 -3.33 -24.09
N HIS A 5 11.79 -3.16 -24.68
CA HIS A 5 10.63 -2.57 -24.01
C HIS A 5 10.09 -3.55 -22.96
N TYR A 6 10.20 -3.18 -21.68
CA TYR A 6 9.51 -3.81 -20.57
C TYR A 6 8.05 -3.33 -20.55
N VAL A 7 7.12 -4.27 -20.71
CA VAL A 7 5.69 -3.98 -20.96
C VAL A 7 4.89 -3.68 -19.67
N ASP A 8 5.55 -3.45 -18.55
CA ASP A 8 4.91 -2.90 -17.33
C ASP A 8 5.48 -1.52 -16.91
N LEU A 9 6.39 -0.95 -17.71
CA LEU A 9 6.86 0.44 -17.57
C LEU A 9 6.05 1.34 -18.52
N LYS A 10 4.79 1.63 -18.17
CA LYS A 10 3.96 2.53 -19.00
C LYS A 10 4.40 4.00 -18.98
N ASP A 11 5.34 4.37 -18.12
CA ASP A 11 6.02 5.67 -18.15
C ASP A 11 7.46 5.52 -18.61
N ALA A 12 7.64 5.19 -19.89
CA ALA A 12 8.89 5.42 -20.60
C ALA A 12 9.02 6.88 -21.07
N SER A 13 8.67 7.83 -20.20
CA SER A 13 9.08 9.23 -20.38
C SER A 13 10.57 9.30 -20.10
N ARG A 14 11.35 9.85 -21.04
CA ARG A 14 12.78 10.09 -20.90
C ARG A 14 13.13 11.16 -19.85
N ASP A 15 12.14 11.71 -19.16
CA ASP A 15 12.33 12.53 -17.97
C ASP A 15 12.37 11.63 -16.75
N LEU A 16 13.55 11.04 -16.49
CA LEU A 16 13.84 10.41 -15.21
C LEU A 16 13.55 11.43 -14.10
N GLN A 17 12.45 11.23 -13.39
CA GLN A 17 12.03 12.12 -12.30
C GLN A 17 13.18 12.24 -11.31
N PRO A 18 13.55 13.45 -10.86
CA PRO A 18 14.64 13.67 -9.90
C PRO A 18 14.56 12.75 -8.67
N THR A 19 13.35 12.44 -8.25
CA THR A 19 13.07 11.53 -7.13
C THR A 19 13.49 10.09 -7.38
N TYR A 20 13.32 9.56 -8.60
CA TYR A 20 13.78 8.21 -8.92
C TYR A 20 15.31 8.12 -8.88
N TYR A 21 16.00 9.11 -9.47
CA TYR A 21 17.46 9.18 -9.43
C TYR A 21 17.98 9.29 -7.99
N PHE A 22 17.32 10.10 -7.16
CA PHE A 22 17.59 10.17 -5.74
C PHE A 22 17.46 8.80 -5.05
N MET A 23 16.33 8.09 -5.25
CA MET A 23 16.11 6.77 -4.64
C MET A 23 17.19 5.74 -5.03
N VAL A 24 17.60 5.72 -6.31
CA VAL A 24 18.68 4.84 -6.77
C VAL A 24 19.98 5.17 -6.04
N ASN A 25 20.36 6.44 -5.93
CA ASN A 25 21.60 6.84 -5.26
C ASN A 25 21.57 6.47 -3.77
N CYS A 26 20.49 6.78 -3.06
CA CYS A 26 20.33 6.43 -1.65
C CYS A 26 20.48 4.92 -1.44
N LEU A 27 19.88 4.11 -2.33
CA LEU A 27 20.01 2.65 -2.27
C LEU A 27 21.47 2.20 -2.49
N LEU A 28 22.14 2.74 -3.51
CA LEU A 28 23.52 2.37 -3.83
C LEU A 28 24.50 2.76 -2.71
N TYR A 29 24.36 3.96 -2.14
CA TYR A 29 25.20 4.38 -1.01
C TYR A 29 24.94 3.51 0.23
N SER A 30 23.67 3.22 0.53
CA SER A 30 23.32 2.33 1.64
C SER A 30 23.92 0.93 1.50
N ARG A 31 24.00 0.41 0.27
CA ARG A 31 24.68 -0.86 -0.02
C ARG A 31 26.17 -0.80 0.26
N MET A 32 26.84 0.28 -0.14
CA MET A 32 28.27 0.47 0.11
C MET A 32 28.57 0.53 1.60
N GLU A 33 27.77 1.28 2.36
CA GLU A 33 27.97 1.50 3.80
C GLU A 33 27.63 0.28 4.65
N THR A 34 26.64 -0.52 4.23
CA THR A 34 26.30 -1.78 4.90
C THR A 34 27.20 -2.96 4.54
N GLY A 35 28.16 -2.76 3.62
CA GLY A 35 29.04 -3.81 3.10
C GLY A 35 28.33 -4.82 2.20
N LEU A 36 27.14 -4.50 1.70
CA LEU A 36 26.30 -5.34 0.83
C LEU A 36 26.35 -4.85 -0.61
N VAL A 37 27.56 -4.73 -1.17
CA VAL A 37 27.77 -4.16 -2.51
C VAL A 37 27.06 -5.00 -3.58
N SER A 38 26.57 -4.34 -4.63
CA SER A 38 25.91 -4.99 -5.77
C SER A 38 26.82 -6.04 -6.42
N ASN A 39 26.23 -7.14 -6.85
CA ASN A 39 26.91 -8.24 -7.56
C ASN A 39 28.03 -8.96 -6.78
N GLN A 40 28.16 -8.74 -5.47
CA GLN A 40 29.22 -9.36 -4.68
C GLN A 40 29.03 -10.88 -4.54
N GLU A 41 27.81 -11.32 -4.26
CA GLU A 41 27.47 -12.75 -4.09
C GLU A 41 26.82 -13.34 -5.35
N PHE A 42 25.96 -12.55 -6.00
CA PHE A 42 25.25 -12.90 -7.24
C PHE A 42 24.79 -11.62 -7.93
N TYR A 43 24.53 -11.67 -9.24
CA TYR A 43 24.06 -10.52 -10.00
C TYR A 43 22.69 -10.02 -9.52
N ASP A 44 22.64 -8.81 -8.98
CA ASP A 44 21.44 -8.26 -8.32
C ASP A 44 21.18 -6.76 -8.58
N GLU A 45 21.81 -6.20 -9.61
CA GLU A 45 21.53 -4.83 -10.08
C GLU A 45 20.07 -4.60 -10.47
N ASP A 46 19.43 -5.63 -11.04
CA ASP A 46 18.01 -5.63 -11.38
C ASP A 46 17.11 -5.49 -10.14
N VAL A 47 17.54 -6.04 -9.00
CA VAL A 47 16.86 -5.83 -7.72
C VAL A 47 16.97 -4.37 -7.29
N ASN A 48 18.11 -3.71 -7.50
CA ASN A 48 18.25 -2.29 -7.15
C ASN A 48 17.29 -1.41 -7.97
N VAL A 49 17.20 -1.67 -9.27
CA VAL A 49 16.27 -0.98 -10.18
C VAL A 49 14.83 -1.21 -9.73
N TYR A 50 14.48 -2.46 -9.39
CA TYR A 50 13.16 -2.80 -8.87
C TYR A 50 12.84 -2.07 -7.57
N LEU A 51 13.75 -2.07 -6.58
CA LEU A 51 13.55 -1.39 -5.30
C LEU A 51 13.41 0.12 -5.47
N ALA A 52 14.22 0.75 -6.32
CA ALA A 52 14.09 2.17 -6.59
C ALA A 52 12.74 2.51 -7.24
N HIS A 53 12.29 1.70 -8.21
CA HIS A 53 10.95 1.85 -8.78
C HIS A 53 9.85 1.63 -7.77
N LEU A 54 10.02 0.66 -6.87
CA LEU A 54 9.06 0.38 -5.81
C LEU A 54 8.92 1.58 -4.89
N LEU A 55 10.03 2.07 -4.33
CA LEU A 55 10.06 3.25 -3.47
C LEU A 55 9.47 4.48 -4.17
N HIS A 56 9.79 4.67 -5.45
CA HIS A 56 9.21 5.74 -6.25
C HIS A 56 7.69 5.58 -6.41
N SER A 57 7.20 4.37 -6.64
CA SER A 57 5.76 4.08 -6.78
C SER A 57 5.00 4.37 -5.48
N PHE A 58 5.59 4.12 -4.32
CA PHE A 58 4.99 4.41 -3.02
C PHE A 58 4.83 5.91 -2.73
N ILE A 59 5.55 6.79 -3.45
CA ILE A 59 5.34 8.24 -3.36
C ILE A 59 4.06 8.66 -4.08
N ASN A 60 3.60 7.89 -5.07
CA ASN A 60 2.39 8.21 -5.82
C ASN A 60 1.12 7.67 -5.10
N PRO A 61 0.20 8.56 -4.66
CA PRO A 61 -1.04 8.14 -3.99
C PRO A 61 -1.91 7.19 -4.84
N GLU A 62 -1.94 7.38 -6.16
CA GLU A 62 -2.74 6.56 -7.07
C GLU A 62 -2.29 5.09 -7.06
N TYR A 63 -0.97 4.86 -6.98
CA TYR A 63 -0.42 3.52 -6.90
C TYR A 63 -0.85 2.83 -5.59
N VAL A 64 -0.79 3.56 -4.47
CA VAL A 64 -1.20 3.05 -3.15
C VAL A 64 -2.68 2.71 -3.16
N GLU A 65 -3.53 3.59 -3.70
CA GLU A 65 -4.97 3.37 -3.79
C GLU A 65 -5.32 2.17 -4.67
N GLN A 66 -4.71 2.06 -5.85
CA GLN A 66 -4.92 0.91 -6.73
C GLN A 66 -4.45 -0.41 -6.10
N SER A 67 -3.41 -0.37 -5.26
CA SER A 67 -2.85 -1.53 -4.58
C SER A 67 -3.72 -2.01 -3.41
N ARG A 68 -4.51 -1.12 -2.79
CA ARG A 68 -5.40 -1.48 -1.65
C ARG A 68 -6.30 -2.66 -1.95
N ARG A 69 -6.79 -2.79 -3.18
CA ARG A 69 -7.66 -3.90 -3.59
C ARG A 69 -6.99 -5.27 -3.48
N PHE A 70 -5.66 -5.35 -3.45
CA PHE A 70 -4.90 -6.60 -3.37
C PHE A 70 -4.31 -6.83 -1.98
N LEU A 71 -4.28 -5.82 -1.12
CA LEU A 71 -3.74 -5.90 0.23
C LEU A 71 -4.67 -6.68 1.17
N SER A 72 -4.06 -7.38 2.11
CA SER A 72 -4.79 -8.13 3.13
C SER A 72 -4.03 -8.09 4.44
N LYS A 73 -4.74 -7.75 5.51
CA LYS A 73 -4.17 -7.58 6.83
C LYS A 73 -3.58 -8.90 7.36
N TYR A 74 -4.31 -9.99 7.19
CA TYR A 74 -3.94 -11.32 7.67
C TYR A 74 -3.66 -12.29 6.53
N ASP A 75 -2.74 -13.23 6.75
CA ASP A 75 -2.46 -14.34 5.83
C ASP A 75 -3.70 -15.17 5.51
N THR A 76 -4.55 -15.37 6.51
CA THR A 76 -5.81 -16.11 6.37
C THR A 76 -6.74 -15.48 5.35
N ASP A 77 -6.74 -14.15 5.22
CA ASP A 77 -7.55 -13.45 4.24
C ASP A 77 -6.99 -13.61 2.82
N VAL A 78 -5.65 -13.57 2.68
CA VAL A 78 -4.97 -13.87 1.41
C VAL A 78 -5.29 -15.29 0.96
N PHE A 79 -5.09 -16.28 1.85
CA PHE A 79 -5.35 -17.68 1.52
C PHE A 79 -6.83 -17.94 1.24
N ARG A 80 -7.75 -17.37 2.03
CA ARG A 80 -9.20 -17.49 1.78
C ARG A 80 -9.56 -16.93 0.41
N ARG A 81 -9.07 -15.73 0.08
CA ARG A 81 -9.34 -15.09 -1.21
C ARG A 81 -8.79 -15.88 -2.39
N LEU A 82 -7.65 -16.54 -2.22
CA LEU A 82 -6.99 -17.29 -3.28
C LEU A 82 -7.42 -18.76 -3.37
N SER A 83 -8.03 -19.31 -2.33
CA SER A 83 -8.43 -20.73 -2.23
C SER A 83 -9.31 -21.19 -3.39
N ASN A 84 -10.23 -20.33 -3.83
CA ASN A 84 -11.18 -20.62 -4.91
C ASN A 84 -10.74 -20.08 -6.28
N SER A 85 -9.60 -19.37 -6.34
CA SER A 85 -9.11 -18.79 -7.59
C SER A 85 -8.20 -19.76 -8.32
N THR A 86 -8.44 -19.97 -9.62
CA THR A 86 -7.53 -20.67 -10.52
C THR A 86 -6.65 -19.72 -11.32
N ASP A 87 -6.90 -18.41 -11.22
CA ASP A 87 -6.17 -17.40 -12.00
C ASP A 87 -4.78 -17.12 -11.40
N ALA A 88 -3.74 -17.59 -12.09
CA ALA A 88 -2.36 -17.35 -11.72
C ALA A 88 -1.98 -15.85 -11.77
N ARG A 89 -2.66 -15.04 -12.59
CA ARG A 89 -2.42 -13.58 -12.65
C ARG A 89 -2.83 -12.90 -11.37
N LEU A 90 -4.04 -13.22 -10.92
CA LEU A 90 -4.58 -12.69 -9.68
C LEU A 90 -3.76 -13.14 -8.47
N LYS A 91 -3.33 -14.41 -8.43
CA LYS A 91 -2.44 -14.94 -7.40
C LYS A 91 -1.11 -14.20 -7.37
N TYR A 92 -0.49 -14.04 -8.54
CA TYR A 92 0.74 -13.26 -8.69
C TYR A 92 0.59 -11.83 -8.15
N GLN A 93 -0.45 -11.11 -8.59
CA GLN A 93 -0.69 -9.72 -8.15
C GLN A 93 -0.89 -9.62 -6.65
N ILE A 94 -1.72 -10.49 -6.06
CA ILE A 94 -1.97 -10.47 -4.61
C ILE A 94 -0.68 -10.74 -3.83
N TYR A 95 0.06 -11.81 -4.15
CA TYR A 95 1.28 -12.13 -3.41
C TYR A 95 2.36 -11.07 -3.59
N LYS A 96 2.59 -10.59 -4.83
CA LYS A 96 3.58 -9.55 -5.11
C LYS A 96 3.24 -8.27 -4.36
N THR A 97 2.01 -7.78 -4.46
CA THR A 97 1.62 -6.52 -3.80
C THR A 97 1.72 -6.63 -2.28
N ASN A 98 1.32 -7.75 -1.66
CA ASN A 98 1.50 -7.90 -0.22
C ASN A 98 2.99 -8.00 0.18
N ALA A 99 3.82 -8.67 -0.61
CA ALA A 99 5.27 -8.76 -0.35
C ALA A 99 5.95 -7.39 -0.45
N ASP A 100 5.65 -6.65 -1.52
CA ASP A 100 6.15 -5.29 -1.77
C ASP A 100 5.80 -4.34 -0.60
N PHE A 101 4.55 -4.38 -0.13
CA PHE A 101 4.11 -3.58 1.01
C PHE A 101 4.81 -4.00 2.31
N LEU A 102 4.99 -5.30 2.56
CA LEU A 102 5.73 -5.77 3.74
C LEU A 102 7.20 -5.36 3.71
N LEU A 103 7.85 -5.45 2.54
CA LEU A 103 9.25 -5.06 2.38
C LEU A 103 9.45 -3.57 2.69
N VAL A 104 8.59 -2.72 2.14
CA VAL A 104 8.64 -1.27 2.37
C VAL A 104 8.23 -0.92 3.80
N SER A 105 7.19 -1.55 4.36
CA SER A 105 6.73 -1.24 5.72
C SER A 105 7.77 -1.57 6.78
N ILE A 106 8.42 -2.72 6.67
CA ILE A 106 9.49 -3.14 7.59
C ILE A 106 10.76 -2.34 7.29
N GLY A 107 11.22 -2.33 6.04
CA GLY A 107 12.51 -1.76 5.66
C GLY A 107 12.59 -0.24 5.77
N ILE A 108 11.50 0.48 5.51
CA ILE A 108 11.50 1.96 5.49
C ILE A 108 10.77 2.56 6.70
N PHE A 109 9.74 1.92 7.21
CA PHE A 109 8.90 2.52 8.25
C PHE A 109 9.06 1.89 9.63
N ASP A 110 9.83 0.81 9.78
CA ASP A 110 9.88 0.02 11.03
C ASP A 110 8.52 -0.55 11.45
N GLN A 111 7.55 -0.55 10.52
CA GLN A 111 6.19 -0.99 10.76
C GLN A 111 6.05 -2.42 10.26
N ALA A 112 6.28 -3.36 11.17
CA ALA A 112 6.05 -4.77 10.90
C ALA A 112 4.55 -5.08 10.67
N GLY A 113 3.62 -4.19 11.04
CA GLY A 113 2.18 -4.37 10.84
C GLY A 113 1.52 -3.25 10.02
N LEU A 114 0.65 -3.61 9.07
CA LEU A 114 -0.18 -2.71 8.27
C LEU A 114 -1.37 -2.11 9.07
N GLY A 115 -1.20 -1.74 10.34
CA GLY A 115 -2.31 -1.17 11.10
C GLY A 115 -1.94 -0.62 12.47
N GLY A 116 -2.30 0.66 12.64
CA GLY A 116 -2.42 1.50 13.83
C GLY A 116 -2.16 0.90 15.21
N ALA A 117 -1.55 1.73 16.06
CA ALA A 117 -1.08 1.53 17.42
C ALA A 117 -2.12 1.05 18.48
N ALA A 118 -3.26 0.49 18.09
CA ALA A 118 -4.31 0.04 19.00
C ALA A 118 -4.48 -1.49 18.96
N ARG A 119 -3.69 -2.20 19.79
CA ARG A 119 -3.92 -3.53 20.43
C ARG A 119 -2.64 -4.38 20.48
N ALA A 120 -1.76 -4.02 21.41
CA ALA A 120 -0.51 -4.73 21.71
C ALA A 120 -0.70 -6.03 22.53
N ARG A 121 -1.46 -7.02 22.03
CA ARG A 121 -1.48 -8.34 22.69
C ARG A 121 -1.19 -9.56 21.83
N ILE A 122 -1.34 -9.47 20.50
CA ILE A 122 -0.98 -10.57 19.58
C ILE A 122 -0.54 -9.96 18.25
N GLN A 123 0.62 -9.29 18.23
CA GLN A 123 1.28 -8.98 16.96
C GLN A 123 2.31 -10.09 16.67
N PRO A 124 2.35 -10.64 15.45
CA PRO A 124 3.42 -11.55 15.03
C PRO A 124 4.80 -10.93 15.30
N SER A 125 5.80 -11.75 15.63
CA SER A 125 7.18 -11.27 15.76
C SER A 125 7.68 -10.70 14.44
N GLU A 126 8.70 -9.85 14.50
CA GLU A 126 9.39 -9.34 13.29
C GLU A 126 9.86 -10.49 12.39
N GLU A 127 10.39 -11.56 12.97
CA GLU A 127 10.76 -12.80 12.27
C GLU A 127 9.59 -13.42 11.50
N ALA A 128 8.38 -13.37 12.04
CA ALA A 128 7.19 -13.89 11.36
C ALA A 128 6.84 -13.04 10.13
N TYR A 129 7.00 -11.71 10.20
CA TYR A 129 6.79 -10.82 9.07
C TYR A 129 7.90 -10.95 8.00
N ILE A 130 9.14 -11.16 8.43
CA ILE A 130 10.26 -11.51 7.54
C ILE A 130 9.96 -12.81 6.80
N GLY A 131 9.55 -13.86 7.52
CA GLY A 131 9.16 -15.14 6.94
C GLY A 131 7.98 -15.01 5.98
N ARG A 132 7.00 -14.18 6.31
CA ARG A 132 5.84 -13.85 5.46
C ARG A 132 6.29 -13.18 4.16
N GLY A 133 7.14 -12.16 4.24
CA GLY A 133 7.69 -11.46 3.07
C GLY A 133 8.44 -12.39 2.12
N LYS A 134 9.34 -13.23 2.67
CA LYS A 134 10.04 -14.28 1.91
C LYS A 134 9.05 -15.19 1.18
N THR A 135 8.07 -15.71 1.91
CA THR A 135 7.09 -16.67 1.38
C THR A 135 6.23 -16.04 0.28
N TYR A 136 5.80 -14.78 0.45
CA TYR A 136 5.00 -14.09 -0.55
C TYR A 136 5.79 -13.79 -1.82
N TYR A 137 7.05 -13.36 -1.73
CA TYR A 137 7.89 -13.23 -2.91
C TYR A 137 8.12 -14.57 -3.61
N HIS A 138 8.31 -15.66 -2.86
CA HIS A 138 8.42 -17.00 -3.42
C HIS A 138 7.15 -17.44 -4.17
N PHE A 139 5.97 -17.19 -3.60
CA PHE A 139 4.71 -17.47 -4.29
C PHE A 139 4.50 -16.59 -5.51
N ALA A 140 4.80 -15.29 -5.41
CA ALA A 140 4.74 -14.38 -6.55
C ALA A 140 5.64 -14.87 -7.69
N TYR A 141 6.87 -15.27 -7.39
CA TYR A 141 7.79 -15.91 -8.33
C TYR A 141 7.18 -17.16 -8.98
N THR A 142 6.64 -18.08 -8.17
CA THR A 142 6.06 -19.33 -8.68
C THR A 142 4.92 -19.06 -9.66
N TYR A 143 4.04 -18.11 -9.34
CA TYR A 143 2.92 -17.75 -10.22
C TYR A 143 3.34 -16.89 -11.42
N SER A 144 4.41 -16.09 -11.33
CA SER A 144 4.95 -15.38 -12.50
C SER A 144 5.52 -16.33 -13.54
N GLN A 145 6.14 -17.44 -13.13
CA GLN A 145 6.61 -18.48 -14.04
C GLN A 145 5.47 -19.12 -14.86
N GLN A 146 4.29 -19.28 -14.24
CA GLN A 146 3.10 -19.83 -14.92
C GLN A 146 2.47 -18.83 -15.90
N MET A 147 2.64 -17.54 -15.64
CA MET A 147 2.05 -16.45 -16.42
C MET A 147 2.89 -16.00 -17.62
N HIS A 148 4.22 -16.10 -17.52
CA HIS A 148 5.10 -15.31 -18.36
C HIS A 148 6.23 -16.12 -19.01
N ARG A 149 6.01 -16.53 -20.27
CA ARG A 149 7.12 -16.84 -21.21
C ARG A 149 7.91 -15.60 -21.66
N ARG A 150 7.47 -14.38 -21.33
CA ARG A 150 8.04 -13.10 -21.84
C ARG A 150 8.66 -12.17 -20.78
N ASN A 151 8.37 -12.32 -19.49
CA ASN A 151 8.84 -11.43 -18.41
C ASN A 151 9.78 -12.16 -17.43
N ALA A 152 10.80 -12.84 -17.96
CA ALA A 152 11.78 -13.59 -17.15
C ALA A 152 12.46 -12.69 -16.09
N GLY A 153 12.78 -11.43 -16.45
CA GLY A 153 13.50 -10.52 -15.56
C GLY A 153 12.78 -10.17 -14.26
N VAL A 154 11.46 -9.92 -14.29
CA VAL A 154 10.71 -9.65 -13.05
C VAL A 154 10.64 -10.91 -12.19
N SER A 155 10.48 -12.08 -12.82
CA SER A 155 10.47 -13.36 -12.11
C SER A 155 11.79 -13.59 -11.36
N GLU A 156 12.92 -13.39 -12.03
CA GLU A 156 14.26 -13.51 -11.43
C GLU A 156 14.45 -12.53 -10.25
N VAL A 157 13.96 -11.30 -10.37
CA VAL A 157 14.00 -10.32 -9.27
C VAL A 157 13.19 -10.80 -8.06
N LEU A 158 12.00 -11.35 -8.26
CA LEU A 158 11.16 -11.86 -7.17
C LEU A 158 11.81 -13.06 -6.46
N GLU A 159 12.50 -13.92 -7.21
CA GLU A 159 13.30 -15.01 -6.64
C GLU A 159 14.45 -14.46 -5.78
N LYS A 160 15.21 -13.50 -6.31
CA LYS A 160 16.30 -12.84 -5.58
C LYS A 160 15.79 -12.15 -4.31
N LEU A 161 14.66 -11.46 -4.38
CA LEU A 161 14.01 -10.83 -3.22
C LEU A 161 13.53 -11.87 -2.20
N SER A 162 13.02 -13.01 -2.64
CA SER A 162 12.62 -14.10 -1.75
C SER A 162 13.80 -14.68 -0.98
N VAL A 163 14.92 -14.94 -1.65
CA VAL A 163 16.11 -15.56 -1.04
C VAL A 163 16.88 -14.52 -0.21
N GLY A 164 17.05 -13.31 -0.74
CA GLY A 164 17.81 -12.22 -0.14
C GLY A 164 16.98 -11.24 0.69
N PHE A 165 15.77 -11.61 1.13
CA PHE A 165 14.84 -10.67 1.76
C PHE A 165 15.46 -9.87 2.92
N GLU A 166 16.14 -10.54 3.85
CA GLU A 166 16.79 -9.90 5.00
C GLU A 166 17.93 -8.97 4.58
N LYS A 167 18.68 -9.34 3.54
CA LYS A 167 19.74 -8.51 2.97
C LYS A 167 19.16 -7.20 2.45
N TYR A 168 18.07 -7.27 1.69
CA TYR A 168 17.41 -6.06 1.17
C TYR A 168 16.73 -5.25 2.26
N LEU A 169 16.16 -5.89 3.29
CA LEU A 169 15.68 -5.19 4.47
C LEU A 169 16.78 -4.40 5.17
N LYS A 170 17.95 -5.00 5.38
CA LYS A 170 19.10 -4.32 6.01
C LYS A 170 19.54 -3.08 5.22
N ILE A 171 19.57 -3.19 3.89
CA ILE A 171 19.89 -2.06 3.00
C ILE A 171 18.85 -0.95 3.15
N LEU A 172 17.55 -1.28 3.11
CA LEU A 172 16.46 -0.31 3.24
C LEU A 172 16.43 0.34 4.63
N ALA A 173 16.69 -0.42 5.70
CA ALA A 173 16.72 0.08 7.06
C ALA A 173 17.88 1.07 7.30
N HIS A 174 19.02 0.83 6.67
CA HIS A 174 20.13 1.80 6.63
C HIS A 174 19.75 3.04 5.83
N MET A 175 19.15 2.86 4.65
CA MET A 175 18.69 3.95 3.79
C MET A 175 17.71 4.88 4.51
N ARG A 176 16.79 4.30 5.29
CA ARG A 176 15.84 5.01 6.14
C ARG A 176 16.52 5.95 7.12
N GLY A 177 17.54 5.47 7.83
CA GLY A 177 18.22 6.21 8.89
C GLY A 177 19.10 7.34 8.36
N GLU A 178 19.88 7.06 7.33
CA GLU A 178 20.95 7.98 6.88
C GLU A 178 20.50 8.94 5.77
N TYR A 179 19.61 8.49 4.87
CA TYR A 179 19.31 9.23 3.64
C TYR A 179 17.88 9.78 3.56
N LEU A 180 16.92 9.08 4.18
CA LEU A 180 15.53 9.50 4.17
C LEU A 180 15.12 10.28 5.41
N ASP A 181 15.94 10.28 6.46
CA ASP A 181 15.73 10.99 7.74
C ASP A 181 14.30 10.85 8.32
N LEU A 182 13.65 9.72 8.01
CA LEU A 182 12.25 9.48 8.37
C LEU A 182 12.10 9.27 9.88
N VAL A 183 13.15 8.77 10.53
CA VAL A 183 13.18 8.45 11.96
C VAL A 183 13.37 9.69 12.83
N GLN A 184 14.07 10.74 12.36
CA GLN A 184 14.16 11.99 13.11
C GLN A 184 12.97 12.93 12.88
N ARG A 185 12.25 12.78 11.76
CA ARG A 185 11.16 13.72 11.38
C ARG A 185 9.76 13.29 11.77
N LEU A 186 9.55 12.07 12.25
CA LEU A 186 8.25 11.62 12.74
C LEU A 186 8.41 10.78 14.00
N SER A 187 8.34 11.43 15.16
CA SER A 187 8.14 10.73 16.43
C SER A 187 6.83 9.93 16.40
N GLN A 188 6.70 8.87 17.21
CA GLN A 188 5.45 8.10 17.28
C GLN A 188 4.22 8.97 17.61
N GLY A 189 4.41 10.11 18.28
CA GLY A 189 3.36 11.10 18.54
C GLY A 189 2.91 11.85 17.28
N GLU A 190 3.85 12.22 16.40
CA GLU A 190 3.53 12.90 15.14
C GLU A 190 2.85 11.96 14.13
N ILE A 191 3.24 10.68 14.12
CA ILE A 191 2.54 9.65 13.34
C ILE A 191 1.09 9.50 13.84
N TYR A 192 0.87 9.48 15.15
CA TYR A 192 -0.47 9.44 15.74
C TYR A 192 -1.32 10.67 15.34
N HIS A 193 -0.73 11.87 15.33
CA HIS A 193 -1.42 13.08 14.86
C HIS A 193 -1.71 13.05 13.36
N LEU A 194 -0.81 12.48 12.55
CA LEU A 194 -1.01 12.33 11.11
C LEU A 194 -2.14 11.33 10.82
N GLU A 195 -2.14 10.16 11.47
CA GLU A 195 -3.20 9.16 11.39
C GLU A 195 -4.56 9.76 11.79
N ARG A 196 -4.56 10.59 12.84
CA ARG A 196 -5.75 11.30 13.30
C ARG A 196 -6.23 12.35 12.29
N THR A 197 -5.33 13.16 11.73
CA THR A 197 -5.67 14.18 10.73
C THR A 197 -6.23 13.56 9.45
N VAL A 198 -5.67 12.42 9.03
CA VAL A 198 -6.17 11.67 7.87
C VAL A 198 -7.55 11.07 8.15
N ASN A 199 -7.77 10.54 9.36
CA ASN A 199 -9.08 10.02 9.76
C ASN A 199 -10.13 11.14 9.90
N GLU A 200 -9.74 12.30 10.44
CA GLU A 200 -10.59 13.49 10.52
C GLU A 200 -10.95 14.00 9.11
N HIS A 201 -10.01 14.01 8.16
CA HIS A 201 -10.30 14.36 6.77
C HIS A 201 -11.23 13.35 6.10
N GLN A 202 -11.05 12.05 6.36
CA GLN A 202 -11.92 11.00 5.84
C GLN A 202 -13.34 11.10 6.42
N GLN A 203 -13.47 11.46 7.70
CA GLN A 203 -14.76 11.74 8.34
C GLN A 203 -15.41 13.01 7.77
N GLN A 204 -14.64 14.05 7.46
CA GLN A 204 -15.15 15.27 6.83
C GLN A 204 -15.67 15.03 5.40
N GLU A 205 -14.97 14.22 4.61
CA GLU A 205 -15.42 13.86 3.27
C GLU A 205 -16.66 12.95 3.30
N LEU A 206 -16.71 11.99 4.22
CA LEU A 206 -17.91 11.17 4.44
C LEU A 206 -19.12 12.04 4.86
N LEU A 207 -18.89 13.00 5.75
CA LEU A 207 -19.91 13.96 6.17
C LEU A 207 -20.43 14.80 4.99
N ARG A 208 -19.54 15.27 4.11
CA ARG A 208 -19.92 16.02 2.91
C ARG A 208 -20.81 15.20 1.98
N VAL A 209 -20.40 13.97 1.65
CA VAL A 209 -21.20 13.08 0.78
C VAL A 209 -22.60 12.84 1.38
N LYS A 210 -22.68 12.62 2.69
CA LYS A 210 -23.96 12.41 3.38
C LYS A 210 -24.82 13.68 3.42
N GLN A 211 -24.21 14.86 3.56
CA GLN A 211 -24.93 16.13 3.47
C GLN A 211 -25.48 16.40 2.07
N ASP A 212 -24.72 16.08 1.02
CA ASP A 212 -25.18 16.19 -0.36
C ASP A 212 -26.33 15.21 -0.62
N GLU A 213 -26.21 13.95 -0.16
CA GLU A 213 -27.27 12.94 -0.21
C GLU A 213 -28.56 13.41 0.50
N LEU A 214 -28.42 14.04 1.67
CA LEU A 214 -29.55 14.62 2.41
C LEU A 214 -30.22 15.75 1.61
N LEU A 215 -29.45 16.64 0.99
CA LEU A 215 -29.99 17.77 0.21
C LEU A 215 -30.75 17.30 -1.03
N GLU A 216 -30.23 16.28 -1.72
CA GLU A 216 -30.90 15.66 -2.86
C GLU A 216 -32.22 15.00 -2.43
N LEU A 217 -32.18 14.15 -1.40
CA LEU A 217 -33.38 13.47 -0.87
C LEU A 217 -34.43 14.47 -0.36
N TYR A 218 -34.00 15.55 0.29
CA TYR A 218 -34.92 16.58 0.78
C TYR A 218 -35.55 17.37 -0.36
N SER A 219 -34.78 17.68 -1.40
CA SER A 219 -35.29 18.32 -2.62
C SER A 219 -36.37 17.46 -3.30
N ASP A 220 -36.14 16.15 -3.35
CA ASP A 220 -37.06 15.21 -3.98
C ASP A 220 -38.29 14.87 -3.12
N TRP A 221 -38.14 14.80 -1.81
CA TRP A 221 -39.27 14.72 -0.87
C TRP A 221 -40.14 15.98 -0.92
N LYS A 222 -39.53 17.18 -1.03
CA LYS A 222 -40.28 18.44 -1.14
C LYS A 222 -41.11 18.52 -2.43
N LYS A 223 -40.65 17.91 -3.52
CA LYS A 223 -41.41 17.82 -4.79
C LYS A 223 -42.52 16.79 -4.71
N GLU A 224 -42.24 15.64 -4.11
CA GLU A 224 -43.16 14.51 -4.01
C GLU A 224 -42.96 13.80 -2.67
N PRO A 225 -43.74 14.17 -1.64
CA PRO A 225 -43.61 13.61 -0.31
C PRO A 225 -44.20 12.20 -0.29
N THR A 226 -43.32 11.20 -0.26
CA THR A 226 -43.67 9.79 -0.09
C THR A 226 -43.11 9.25 1.23
N PRO A 227 -43.81 8.31 1.88
CA PRO A 227 -43.35 7.72 3.14
C PRO A 227 -42.00 6.99 3.01
N GLU A 228 -41.69 6.42 1.83
CA GLU A 228 -40.40 5.79 1.56
C GLU A 228 -39.24 6.81 1.56
N LYS A 229 -39.46 8.02 1.03
CA LYS A 229 -38.46 9.10 1.03
C LYS A 229 -38.27 9.69 2.42
N GLU A 230 -39.33 9.72 3.22
CA GLU A 230 -39.28 10.13 4.62
C GLU A 230 -38.43 9.18 5.46
N GLU A 231 -38.61 7.86 5.30
CA GLU A 231 -37.77 6.85 5.96
C GLU A 231 -36.30 6.96 5.55
N HIS A 232 -36.02 7.21 4.27
CA HIS A 232 -34.65 7.45 3.79
C HIS A 232 -34.03 8.73 4.36
N LEU A 233 -34.81 9.82 4.47
CA LEU A 233 -34.36 11.04 5.12
C LEU A 233 -33.99 10.81 6.58
N GLU A 234 -34.83 10.11 7.35
CA GLU A 234 -34.54 9.80 8.75
C GLU A 234 -33.30 8.91 8.92
N ARG A 235 -33.08 7.96 8.00
CA ARG A 235 -31.89 7.11 7.99
C ARG A 235 -30.62 7.92 7.76
N VAL A 236 -30.59 8.75 6.72
CA VAL A 236 -29.41 9.59 6.39
C VAL A 236 -29.14 10.60 7.50
N VAL A 237 -30.18 11.20 8.10
CA VAL A 237 -30.02 12.10 9.27
C VAL A 237 -29.41 11.36 10.46
N SER A 238 -29.80 10.11 10.71
CA SER A 238 -29.24 9.29 11.79
C SER A 238 -27.76 8.97 11.54
N GLU A 239 -27.41 8.59 10.32
CA GLU A 239 -26.02 8.35 9.91
C GLU A 239 -25.15 9.62 10.02
N ILE A 240 -25.68 10.79 9.67
CA ILE A 240 -24.98 12.07 9.86
C ILE A 240 -24.78 12.36 11.35
N ARG A 241 -25.75 12.05 12.22
CA ARG A 241 -25.64 12.26 13.67
C ARG A 241 -24.64 11.33 14.34
N GLU A 242 -24.42 10.13 13.80
CA GLU A 242 -23.34 9.25 14.27
C GLU A 242 -21.95 9.84 13.99
N ILE A 243 -21.81 10.58 12.89
CA ILE A 243 -20.55 11.23 12.47
C ILE A 243 -20.38 12.60 13.14
N ASN A 244 -21.47 13.38 13.25
CA ASN A 244 -21.52 14.71 13.84
C ASN A 244 -22.73 14.84 14.79
N PRO A 245 -22.54 14.60 16.10
CA PRO A 245 -23.61 14.68 17.10
C PRO A 245 -24.26 16.08 17.25
N GLU A 246 -23.57 17.14 16.82
CA GLU A 246 -24.09 18.52 16.85
C GLU A 246 -25.05 18.81 15.69
N PHE A 247 -25.17 17.89 14.71
CA PHE A 247 -26.00 18.10 13.53
C PHE A 247 -27.50 18.14 13.89
N ARG A 248 -28.14 19.27 13.58
CA ARG A 248 -29.58 19.50 13.81
C ARG A 248 -30.31 19.60 12.48
N PHE A 249 -31.20 18.64 12.26
CA PHE A 249 -32.15 18.63 11.16
C PHE A 249 -33.47 18.06 11.68
N GLU A 250 -34.56 18.76 11.40
CA GLU A 250 -35.92 18.36 11.72
C GLU A 250 -36.75 18.52 10.45
N LEU A 251 -37.51 17.47 10.11
CA LEU A 251 -38.45 17.54 9.00
C LEU A 251 -39.54 18.59 9.35
N PRO A 252 -39.90 19.49 8.42
CA PRO A 252 -41.03 20.38 8.63
C PRO A 252 -42.27 19.52 8.83
N ARG A 253 -42.83 19.54 10.06
CA ARG A 253 -44.11 18.89 10.32
C ARG A 253 -45.18 19.61 9.51
N ASN A 254 -45.86 18.89 8.63
CA ASN A 254 -47.14 19.32 8.06
C ASN A 254 -48.20 19.41 9.15
#